data_AF-A0A2E0RS77-F1
#
_entry.id   AF-A0A2E0RS77-F1
#
_cell.length_a   1.000
_cell.length_b   1.000
_cell.length_c   1.000
_cell.angle_alpha   90.00
_cell.angle_beta   90.00
_cell.angle_gamma   90.00
#
_symmetry.space_group_name_H-M   'P 1'
#
loop_
_entity.id
_entity.type
_entity.pdbx_description
1 polymer ?
#
loop_
_entity_poly.entity_id
_entity_poly.type
_entity_poly.pdbx_seq_one_letter_code
_entity_poly.pdbx_strand_id
1 'polypeptide(L)' 'MQYRLVVAKKDERVEGPDDASIVFSAPVATVTADGFDATVEFMRGNVKASGHSGEVLAALHTGEATAAFTRLASEL' A
#
# COMPACT_ATOMS: atom_id res chain seq x y z
N MET A 1 11.21 -1.20 -1.32
CA MET A 1 9.80 -1.42 -0.95
C MET A 1 9.00 -1.60 -2.22
N GLN A 2 7.96 -2.41 -2.19
CA GLN A 2 7.00 -2.56 -3.28
C GLN A 2 5.58 -2.32 -2.77
N TYR A 3 4.77 -1.63 -3.55
CA TYR A 3 3.37 -1.32 -3.25
C TYR A 3 2.48 -1.97 -4.31
N ARG A 4 1.49 -2.75 -3.89
CA ARG A 4 0.58 -3.49 -4.78
C ARG A 4 -0.87 -3.06 -4.54
N LEU A 5 -1.43 -2.35 -5.51
CA LEU A 5 -2.84 -1.97 -5.52
C LEU A 5 -3.65 -3.06 -6.20
N VAL A 6 -4.47 -3.78 -5.44
CA VAL A 6 -5.31 -4.87 -5.96
C VAL A 6 -6.61 -4.31 -6.51
N VAL A 7 -6.76 -4.31 -7.84
CA VAL A 7 -7.94 -3.79 -8.54
C VAL A 7 -9.02 -4.87 -8.65
N ALA A 8 -8.61 -6.07 -9.07
CA ALA A 8 -9.45 -7.24 -9.15
C ALA A 8 -8.60 -8.52 -9.01
N LYS A 9 -9.23 -9.69 -9.12
CA LYS A 9 -8.51 -10.97 -9.08
C LYS A 9 -7.51 -11.04 -10.24
N LYS A 10 -6.21 -11.17 -9.91
CA LYS A 10 -5.08 -11.18 -10.87
C LYS A 10 -4.87 -9.86 -11.62
N ASP A 11 -5.45 -8.76 -11.13
CA ASP A 11 -5.27 -7.42 -11.68
C ASP A 11 -4.74 -6.51 -10.58
N GLU A 12 -3.48 -6.10 -10.72
CA GLU A 12 -2.75 -5.32 -9.73
C GLU A 12 -1.95 -4.22 -10.43
N ARG A 13 -1.89 -3.04 -9.82
CA ARG A 13 -0.89 -2.01 -10.15
C ARG A 13 0.23 -2.07 -9.13
N VAL A 14 1.47 -2.03 -9.60
CA VAL A 14 2.65 -2.28 -8.79
C VAL A 14 3.65 -1.14 -8.94
N GLU A 15 4.09 -0.58 -7.81
CA GLU A 15 5.19 0.39 -7.75
C GLU A 15 6.35 -0.23 -6.95
N GLY A 16 7.56 -0.21 -7.50
CA GLY A 16 8.78 -0.74 -6.85
C GLY A 16 9.24 -2.10 -7.37
N PRO A 17 10.45 -2.54 -6.98
CA PRO A 17 11.12 -3.71 -7.54
C PRO A 17 10.50 -5.04 -7.08
N ASP A 18 10.57 -6.07 -7.95
CA ASP A 18 9.98 -7.39 -7.71
C ASP A 18 10.61 -8.16 -6.54
N ASP A 19 11.87 -7.88 -6.23
CA ASP A 19 12.64 -8.48 -5.14
C ASP A 19 12.65 -7.62 -3.87
N ALA A 20 11.70 -6.68 -3.75
CA ALA A 20 11.59 -5.85 -2.57
C ALA A 20 11.45 -6.70 -1.29
N SER A 21 12.28 -6.39 -0.30
CA SER A 21 12.26 -7.00 1.04
C SER A 21 10.98 -6.67 1.84
N ILE A 22 10.26 -5.63 1.43
CA ILE A 22 9.02 -5.16 2.05
C ILE A 22 7.98 -4.96 0.97
N VAL A 23 6.82 -5.56 1.17
CA VAL A 23 5.69 -5.48 0.23
C VAL A 23 4.45 -5.01 0.97
N PHE A 24 3.88 -3.90 0.52
CA PHE A 24 2.57 -3.44 0.92
C PHE A 24 1.52 -3.86 -0.11
N SER A 25 0.33 -4.23 0.36
CA SER A 25 -0.81 -4.50 -0.51
C SER A 25 -2.10 -3.92 0.06
N ALA A 26 -2.94 -3.39 -0.81
CA ALA A 26 -4.23 -2.81 -0.44
C ALA A 26 -5.24 -2.99 -1.58
N PRO A 27 -6.53 -3.26 -1.28
CA PRO A 27 -7.56 -3.27 -2.31
C PRO A 27 -7.88 -1.85 -2.78
N VAL A 28 -8.18 -1.70 -4.06
CA VAL A 28 -8.52 -0.40 -4.67
C VAL A 28 -9.64 0.32 -3.94
N ALA A 29 -10.68 -0.41 -3.53
CA ALA A 29 -11.82 0.16 -2.81
C ALA A 29 -11.44 0.80 -1.48
N THR A 30 -10.39 0.33 -0.81
CA THR A 30 -9.85 0.96 0.40
C THR A 30 -9.07 2.21 0.06
N VAL A 31 -8.22 2.16 -0.98
CA VAL A 31 -7.34 3.29 -1.35
C VAL A 31 -8.12 4.46 -1.94
N THR A 32 -9.20 4.21 -2.67
CA THR A 32 -10.05 5.25 -3.26
C THR A 32 -11.15 5.73 -2.32
N ALA A 33 -11.20 5.25 -1.08
CA ALA A 33 -12.17 5.71 -0.09
C ALA A 33 -11.82 7.14 0.40
N ASP A 34 -12.85 7.94 0.68
CA ASP A 34 -12.65 9.29 1.21
C ASP A 34 -11.84 9.25 2.51
N GLY A 35 -10.80 10.08 2.57
CA GLY A 35 -9.92 10.16 3.74
C GLY A 35 -8.98 8.95 3.91
N PHE A 36 -8.65 8.24 2.83
CA PHE A 36 -7.66 7.16 2.86
C PHE A 36 -6.34 7.60 3.52
N ASP A 37 -5.91 6.81 4.50
CA ASP A 37 -4.62 6.91 5.17
C ASP A 37 -4.09 5.48 5.37
N ALA A 38 -2.92 5.18 4.80
CA ALA A 38 -2.37 3.83 4.83
C ALA A 38 -2.04 3.34 6.24
N THR A 39 -1.71 4.24 7.18
CA THR A 39 -1.45 3.91 8.59
C THR A 39 -2.72 3.46 9.29
N VAL A 40 -3.80 4.24 9.13
CA VAL A 40 -5.11 3.90 9.70
C VAL A 40 -5.63 2.59 9.12
N GLU A 41 -5.53 2.43 7.80
CA GLU A 41 -6.03 1.23 7.12
C GLU A 41 -5.14 0.01 7.38
N PHE A 42 -3.86 0.18 7.68
CA PHE A 42 -3.00 -0.90 8.17
C PHE A 42 -3.44 -1.37 9.56
N MET A 43 -3.74 -0.44 10.48
CA MET A 43 -4.26 -0.78 11.81
C MET A 43 -5.63 -1.47 11.75
N ARG A 44 -6.47 -1.10 10.78
CA ARG A 44 -7.76 -1.77 10.51
C ARG A 44 -7.62 -3.10 9.79
N GLY A 45 -6.44 -3.40 9.26
CA GLY A 45 -6.14 -4.62 8.52
C GLY A 45 -6.59 -4.61 7.06
N ASN A 46 -6.96 -3.46 6.50
CA ASN A 46 -7.30 -3.32 5.07
C ASN A 46 -6.06 -3.10 4.20
N VAL A 47 -5.02 -2.45 4.74
CA VAL A 47 -3.66 -2.46 4.17
C VAL A 47 -2.89 -3.58 4.85
N LYS A 48 -2.20 -4.40 4.06
CA LYS A 48 -1.32 -5.46 4.54
C LYS A 48 0.12 -5.12 4.19
N ALA A 49 1.04 -5.53 5.05
CA ALA A 49 2.46 -5.42 4.78
C ALA A 49 3.19 -6.70 5.20
N SER A 50 4.24 -7.06 4.47
CA SER A 50 5.21 -8.09 4.85
C SER A 50 6.63 -7.51 4.83
N GLY A 51 7.55 -8.10 5.60
CA GLY A 51 8.94 -7.65 5.72
C GLY A 51 9.31 -7.22 7.14
N HIS A 52 10.38 -6.42 7.27
CA HIS A 52 10.86 -5.98 8.58
C HIS A 52 9.92 -4.94 9.21
N SER A 53 9.35 -5.25 10.38
CA SER A 53 8.32 -4.43 11.01
C SER A 53 8.75 -2.99 11.29
N GLY A 54 10.04 -2.76 11.64
CA GLY A 54 10.54 -1.41 11.90
C GLY A 54 10.48 -0.51 10.66
N GLU A 55 10.83 -1.05 9.50
CA GLU A 55 10.79 -0.32 8.22
C GLU A 55 9.35 -0.16 7.70
N VAL A 56 8.49 -1.16 7.91
CA VAL A 56 7.05 -1.03 7.64
C VAL A 56 6.44 0.12 8.43
N LEU A 57 6.70 0.17 9.74
CA LEU A 57 6.20 1.23 10.60
C LEU A 57 6.80 2.60 10.24
N ALA A 58 8.06 2.64 9.81
CA ALA A 58 8.68 3.87 9.32
C ALA A 58 7.97 4.41 8.07
N ALA A 59 7.70 3.57 7.06
CA ALA A 59 7.01 3.97 5.83
C ALA A 59 5.57 4.43 6.07
N LEU A 60 4.87 3.83 7.03
CA LEU A 60 3.55 4.28 7.47
C LEU A 60 3.65 5.64 8.17
N HIS A 61 4.58 5.78 9.13
CA HIS A 61 4.79 7.02 9.89
C HIS A 61 5.20 8.21 9.02
N THR A 62 6.00 7.99 7.97
CA THR A 62 6.41 9.06 7.03
C THR A 62 5.33 9.42 6.01
N GLY A 63 4.24 8.64 5.94
CA GLY A 63 3.20 8.79 4.91
C GLY A 63 3.61 8.32 3.52
N GLU A 64 4.77 7.68 3.38
CA GLU A 64 5.27 7.16 2.10
C GLU A 64 4.29 6.16 1.49
N ALA A 65 3.76 5.24 2.31
CA ALA A 65 2.80 4.24 1.87
C ALA A 65 1.49 4.88 1.37
N THR A 66 0.99 5.90 2.08
CA THR A 66 -0.20 6.67 1.64
C THR A 66 0.06 7.31 0.28
N ALA A 67 1.21 7.98 0.11
CA ALA A 67 1.56 8.65 -1.14
C ALA A 67 1.71 7.67 -2.31
N ALA A 68 2.34 6.51 -2.09
CA ALA A 68 2.51 5.49 -3.12
C ALA A 68 1.16 4.88 -3.57
N PHE A 69 0.30 4.52 -2.62
CA PHE A 69 -1.03 4.00 -2.96
C PHE A 69 -1.90 5.04 -3.68
N THR A 70 -1.87 6.30 -3.26
CA THR A 70 -2.60 7.38 -3.94
C THR A 70 -2.09 7.60 -5.38
N ARG A 71 -0.77 7.51 -5.61
CA ARG A 71 -0.21 7.55 -6.98
C ARG A 71 -0.72 6.39 -7.82
N LEU A 72 -0.59 5.15 -7.33
CA LEU A 72 -1.09 3.96 -8.02
C LEU A 72 -2.59 4.05 -8.35
N ALA A 73 -3.39 4.60 -7.44
CA ALA A 73 -4.82 4.78 -7.65
C ALA A 73 -5.16 5.88 -8.68
N SER A 74 -4.28 6.88 -8.84
CA SER A 74 -4.46 7.94 -9.85
C SER A 74 -4.23 7.48 -11.30
N GLU A 75 -3.69 6.27 -11.49
CA GLU A 75 -3.45 5.66 -12.80
C GLU A 75 -4.58 4.72 -13.27
N LEU A 76 -5.69 4.67 -12.50
CA LEU A 76 -6.90 3.90 -12.81
C LEU A 76 -7.88 4.73 -13.64
#